data_AF-A0A2V6AYV2-F1
#
_entry.id   AF-A0A2V6AYV2-F1
#
_cell.length_a   1.000
_cell.length_b   1.000
_cell.length_c   1.000
_cell.angle_alpha   90.00
_cell.angle_beta   90.00
_cell.angle_gamma   90.00
#
_symmetry.space_group_name_H-M   'P 1'
#
loop_
_entity.id
_entity.type
_entity.pdbx_description
1 polymer ?
#
loop_
_entity_poly.entity_id
_entity_poly.type
_entity_poly.pdbx_seq_one_letter_code
_entity_poly.pdbx_strand_id
1 'polypeptide(L)'
;EAAATISGEASALGVLYRHVGGYPEPLRSQLRQDLREYLDYVIQEAWPLQRRGQVPSGGVEKVNDFEAKLVTFEPATEGQKLLHAETLRAYSQMIEARRLRLDAVLTGLPGVLWFVIVIGALVSLSSTFFFQVEDARLQRIQVVVLALFIGLLIFLIFALDRPFRGDLGLQPDPYQLIYDQLMKR
;
A
#
# COMPACT_ATOMS: atom_id res chain seq x y z
N GLU A 1 -1.38 0.66 -8.87
CA GLU A 1 -0.85 -0.58 -8.28
C GLU A 1 -0.91 -0.58 -6.76
N ALA A 2 -0.25 0.33 -6.04
CA ALA A 2 -0.26 0.36 -4.56
C ALA A 2 -1.67 0.36 -3.93
N ALA A 3 -2.63 1.11 -4.47
CA ALA A 3 -4.03 1.10 -3.99
C ALA A 3 -4.70 -0.28 -4.15
N ALA A 4 -4.41 -0.99 -5.24
CA ALA A 4 -4.93 -2.34 -5.48
C ALA A 4 -4.29 -3.34 -4.53
N THR A 5 -2.99 -3.20 -4.23
CA THR A 5 -2.29 -4.01 -3.23
C THR A 5 -2.90 -3.87 -1.84
N ILE A 6 -3.17 -2.62 -1.41
CA ILE A 6 -3.82 -2.33 -0.12
C ILE A 6 -5.23 -2.94 -0.06
N SER A 7 -6.02 -2.72 -1.11
CA SER A 7 -7.37 -3.30 -1.21
C SER A 7 -7.33 -4.84 -1.21
N GLY A 8 -6.31 -5.43 -1.84
CA GLY A 8 -6.05 -6.87 -1.83
C GLY A 8 -5.75 -7.41 -0.44
N GLU A 9 -4.86 -6.78 0.33
CA GLU A 9 -4.56 -7.19 1.72
C GLU A 9 -5.80 -7.05 2.61
N ALA A 10 -6.53 -5.93 2.52
CA ALA A 10 -7.76 -5.71 3.27
C ALA A 10 -8.83 -6.78 2.95
N SER A 11 -9.00 -7.10 1.67
CA SER A 11 -9.93 -8.14 1.22
C SER A 11 -9.52 -9.53 1.72
N ALA A 12 -8.23 -9.87 1.65
CA ALA A 12 -7.69 -11.13 2.16
C ALA A 12 -7.90 -11.26 3.67
N LEU A 13 -7.70 -10.18 4.43
CA LEU A 13 -8.02 -10.13 5.87
C LEU A 13 -9.51 -10.37 6.15
N GLY A 14 -10.41 -9.77 5.37
CA GLY A 14 -11.84 -9.98 5.51
C GLY A 14 -12.27 -11.42 5.20
N VAL A 15 -11.65 -12.06 4.20
CA VAL A 15 -11.86 -13.48 3.89
C VAL A 15 -11.34 -14.36 5.03
N LEU A 16 -10.11 -14.12 5.49
CA LEU A 16 -9.49 -14.85 6.59
C LEU A 16 -10.35 -14.76 7.87
N TYR A 17 -10.81 -13.57 8.25
CA TYR A 17 -11.68 -13.37 9.41
C TYR A 17 -13.00 -14.16 9.32
N ARG A 18 -13.57 -14.29 8.11
CA ARG A 18 -14.76 -15.11 7.88
C ARG A 18 -14.46 -16.61 8.03
N HIS A 19 -13.36 -17.11 7.47
CA HIS A 19 -12.96 -18.51 7.60
C HIS A 19 -12.66 -18.91 9.05
N VAL A 20 -11.98 -18.03 9.80
CA VAL A 20 -11.77 -18.23 11.24
C VAL A 20 -13.09 -18.44 11.99
N GLY A 21 -14.19 -17.82 11.53
CA GLY A 21 -15.51 -18.01 12.10
C GLY A 21 -16.04 -19.46 12.13
N GLY A 22 -15.50 -20.34 11.29
CA GLY A 22 -15.88 -21.76 11.24
C GLY A 22 -15.12 -22.66 12.22
N TYR A 23 -14.13 -22.14 12.94
CA TYR A 23 -13.37 -22.91 13.93
C TYR A 23 -14.17 -23.13 15.23
N PRO A 24 -13.86 -24.18 15.99
CA PRO A 24 -14.43 -24.37 17.33
C PRO A 24 -13.89 -23.33 18.33
N GLU A 25 -14.64 -23.10 19.41
CA GLU A 25 -14.11 -22.38 20.57
C GLU A 25 -13.11 -23.25 21.35
N PRO A 26 -12.08 -22.65 21.99
CA PRO A 26 -11.80 -21.22 22.11
C PRO A 26 -10.99 -20.62 20.93
N LEU A 27 -10.52 -21.47 20.01
CA LEU A 27 -9.59 -21.08 18.95
C LEU A 27 -10.18 -20.01 18.03
N ARG A 28 -11.48 -20.11 17.70
CA ARG A 28 -12.19 -19.10 16.91
C ARG A 28 -12.07 -17.69 17.49
N SER A 29 -12.34 -17.54 18.78
CA SER A 29 -12.29 -16.23 19.45
C SER A 29 -10.85 -15.68 19.51
N GLN A 30 -9.88 -16.54 19.79
CA GLN A 30 -8.46 -16.17 19.83
C GLN A 30 -7.97 -15.67 18.46
N LEU A 31 -8.21 -16.44 17.39
CA LEU A 31 -7.81 -16.07 16.03
C LEU A 31 -8.53 -14.81 15.54
N ARG A 32 -9.81 -14.60 15.89
CA ARG A 32 -10.52 -13.35 15.56
C ARG A 32 -9.93 -12.14 16.26
N GLN A 33 -9.56 -12.31 17.53
CA GLN A 33 -8.91 -11.26 18.30
C GLN A 33 -7.55 -10.91 17.70
N ASP A 34 -6.72 -11.90 17.36
CA ASP A 34 -5.41 -11.69 16.73
C ASP A 34 -5.52 -10.89 15.42
N LEU A 35 -6.51 -11.21 14.57
CA LEU A 35 -6.77 -10.47 13.34
C LEU A 35 -7.23 -9.04 13.59
N ARG A 36 -8.07 -8.82 14.62
CA ARG A 36 -8.51 -7.49 15.04
C ARG A 36 -7.33 -6.65 15.53
N GLU A 37 -6.49 -7.21 16.39
CA GLU A 37 -5.29 -6.55 16.91
C GLU A 37 -4.27 -6.26 15.81
N TYR A 38 -4.10 -7.17 14.85
CA TYR A 38 -3.27 -6.92 13.68
C TYR A 38 -3.81 -5.75 12.84
N LEU A 39 -5.12 -5.75 12.54
CA LEU A 39 -5.73 -4.71 11.72
C LEU A 39 -5.68 -3.33 12.42
N ASP A 40 -5.93 -3.31 13.73
CA ASP A 40 -5.82 -2.10 14.55
C ASP A 40 -4.39 -1.57 14.54
N TYR A 41 -3.39 -2.43 14.75
CA TYR A 41 -1.97 -2.08 14.60
C TYR A 41 -1.64 -1.53 13.21
N VAL A 42 -2.19 -2.13 12.15
CA VAL A 42 -1.96 -1.66 10.78
C VAL A 42 -2.47 -0.23 10.60
N ILE A 43 -3.67 0.07 11.09
CA ILE A 43 -4.31 1.37 10.95
C ILE A 43 -3.65 2.43 11.84
N GLN A 44 -3.44 2.12 13.12
CA GLN A 44 -3.02 3.09 14.13
C GLN A 44 -1.50 3.32 14.17
N GLU A 45 -0.69 2.28 13.94
CA GLU A 45 0.76 2.35 14.13
C GLU A 45 1.54 2.16 12.82
N ALA A 46 1.22 1.12 12.06
CA ALA A 46 1.93 0.81 10.83
C ALA A 46 1.72 1.90 9.77
N TRP A 47 0.48 2.39 9.59
CA TRP A 47 0.16 3.39 8.58
C TRP A 47 0.93 4.70 8.77
N PRO A 48 0.95 5.33 9.97
CA PRO A 48 1.73 6.55 10.19
C PRO A 48 3.25 6.38 9.99
N LEU A 49 3.79 5.19 10.25
CA LEU A 49 5.21 4.87 9.97
C LEU A 49 5.46 4.74 8.45
N GLN A 50 4.55 4.07 7.74
CA GLN A 50 4.64 3.91 6.29
C GLN A 50 4.48 5.24 5.53
N ARG A 51 3.64 6.15 6.02
CA ARG A 51 3.57 7.54 5.51
C ARG A 51 4.89 8.29 5.67
N ARG A 52 5.77 7.87 6.59
CA ARG A 52 7.13 8.40 6.74
C ARG A 52 8.16 7.62 5.92
N GLY A 53 7.74 6.58 5.19
CA GLY A 53 8.60 5.65 4.44
C GLY A 53 9.42 4.74 5.34
N GLN A 54 8.90 4.42 6.53
CA GLN A 54 9.52 3.47 7.46
C GLN A 54 8.74 2.16 7.41
N VAL A 55 9.46 1.05 7.38
CA VAL A 55 8.87 -0.30 7.44
C VAL A 55 8.67 -0.67 8.92
N PRO A 56 7.43 -0.91 9.37
CA PRO A 56 7.15 -1.25 10.76
C PRO A 56 7.53 -2.71 11.07
N SER A 57 8.19 -2.94 12.21
CA SER A 57 8.64 -4.27 12.66
C SER A 57 7.59 -5.05 13.45
N GLY A 58 6.74 -4.38 14.24
CA GLY A 58 5.78 -5.03 15.15
C GLY A 58 4.69 -5.88 14.47
N GLY A 59 4.46 -5.68 13.17
CA GLY A 59 3.49 -6.50 12.43
C GLY A 59 3.94 -7.93 12.16
N VAL A 60 5.23 -8.26 12.33
CA VAL A 60 5.74 -9.63 12.12
C VAL A 60 5.32 -10.55 13.28
N GLU A 61 5.48 -10.09 14.52
CA GLU A 61 5.13 -10.84 15.72
C GLU A 61 3.66 -11.25 15.73
N LYS A 62 2.75 -10.29 15.51
CA LYS A 62 1.30 -10.54 15.46
C LYS A 62 0.89 -11.60 14.43
N VAL A 63 1.55 -11.59 13.29
CA VAL A 63 1.28 -12.50 12.17
C VAL A 63 1.83 -13.91 12.44
N ASN A 64 2.98 -14.00 13.12
CA ASN A 64 3.57 -15.26 13.54
C ASN A 64 2.77 -15.90 14.68
N ASP A 65 2.27 -15.11 15.62
CA ASP A 65 1.43 -15.61 16.72
C ASP A 65 0.11 -16.20 16.19
N PHE A 66 -0.50 -15.56 15.19
CA PHE A 66 -1.66 -16.09 14.48
C PHE A 66 -1.33 -17.40 13.76
N GLU A 67 -0.20 -17.45 13.05
CA GLU A 67 0.25 -18.66 12.35
C GLU A 67 0.44 -19.83 13.30
N ALA A 68 1.12 -19.61 14.44
CA ALA A 68 1.39 -20.63 15.44
C ALA A 68 0.11 -21.28 15.97
N LYS A 69 -0.92 -20.48 16.24
CA LYS A 69 -2.26 -20.97 16.65
C LYS A 69 -2.98 -21.70 15.51
N LEU A 70 -2.82 -21.23 14.28
CA LEU A 70 -3.44 -21.83 13.12
C LEU A 70 -2.85 -23.21 12.83
N VAL A 71 -1.52 -23.34 12.76
CA VAL A 71 -0.85 -24.60 12.37
C VAL A 71 -0.90 -25.69 13.44
N THR A 72 -1.15 -25.32 14.70
CA THR A 72 -1.30 -26.28 15.82
C THR A 72 -2.70 -26.88 15.90
N PHE A 73 -3.67 -26.36 15.14
CA PHE A 73 -5.02 -26.91 15.09
C PHE A 73 -5.05 -28.23 14.30
N GLU A 74 -5.53 -29.29 14.93
CA GLU A 74 -5.74 -30.58 14.28
C GLU A 74 -7.22 -30.76 13.90
N PRO A 75 -7.57 -30.75 12.59
CA PRO A 75 -8.94 -30.92 12.15
C PRO A 75 -9.44 -32.37 12.35
N ALA A 76 -10.56 -32.55 13.04
CA ALA A 76 -11.13 -33.87 13.34
C ALA A 76 -12.12 -34.37 12.27
N THR A 77 -12.80 -33.47 11.56
CA THR A 77 -13.80 -33.80 10.54
C THR A 77 -13.35 -33.40 9.14
N GLU A 78 -13.89 -34.05 8.11
CA GLU A 78 -13.61 -33.67 6.71
C GLU A 78 -13.96 -32.21 6.40
N GLY A 79 -15.07 -31.71 6.97
CA GLY A 79 -15.44 -30.30 6.86
C GLY A 79 -14.40 -29.37 7.50
N GLN A 80 -13.85 -29.75 8.66
CA GLN A 80 -12.79 -28.99 9.31
C GLN A 80 -11.47 -29.05 8.52
N LYS A 81 -11.13 -30.18 7.90
CA LYS A 81 -9.93 -30.30 7.05
C LYS A 81 -10.01 -29.36 5.85
N LEU A 82 -11.14 -29.34 5.15
CA LEU A 82 -11.37 -28.46 4.01
C LEU A 82 -11.34 -26.99 4.42
N LEU A 83 -12.03 -26.63 5.51
CA LEU A 83 -11.99 -25.27 6.06
C LEU A 83 -10.56 -24.87 6.45
N HIS A 84 -9.82 -25.77 7.10
CA HIS A 84 -8.46 -25.49 7.56
C HIS A 84 -7.50 -25.25 6.41
N ALA A 85 -7.56 -26.08 5.37
CA ALA A 85 -6.77 -25.89 4.16
C ALA A 85 -7.08 -24.55 3.46
N GLU A 86 -8.36 -24.19 3.34
CA GLU A 86 -8.74 -22.89 2.75
C GLU A 86 -8.32 -21.70 3.64
N THR A 87 -8.35 -21.87 4.96
CA THR A 87 -7.88 -20.84 5.90
C THR A 87 -6.38 -20.61 5.76
N LEU A 88 -5.57 -21.68 5.67
CA LEU A 88 -4.13 -21.59 5.43
C LEU A 88 -3.80 -20.94 4.08
N ARG A 89 -4.61 -21.22 3.05
CA ARG A 89 -4.50 -20.56 1.75
C ARG A 89 -4.81 -19.06 1.84
N ALA A 90 -5.89 -18.69 2.51
CA ALA A 90 -6.26 -17.29 2.72
C ALA A 90 -5.20 -16.54 3.56
N TYR A 91 -4.63 -17.20 4.57
CA TYR A 91 -3.51 -16.67 5.34
C TYR A 91 -2.30 -16.42 4.43
N SER A 92 -1.91 -17.40 3.61
CA SER A 92 -0.79 -17.24 2.68
C SER A 92 -0.97 -16.07 1.71
N GLN A 93 -2.19 -15.88 1.18
CA GLN A 93 -2.54 -14.73 0.33
C GLN A 93 -2.44 -13.40 1.09
N MET A 94 -2.86 -13.37 2.35
CA MET A 94 -2.73 -12.19 3.21
C MET A 94 -1.24 -11.84 3.44
N ILE A 95 -0.37 -12.84 3.65
CA ILE A 95 1.08 -12.63 3.80
C ILE A 95 1.71 -12.10 2.51
N GLU A 96 1.32 -12.64 1.36
CA GLU A 96 1.79 -12.16 0.07
C GLU A 96 1.37 -10.70 -0.18
N ALA A 97 0.10 -10.38 0.05
CA ALA A 97 -0.40 -9.01 -0.07
C ALA A 97 0.29 -8.04 0.91
N ARG A 98 0.55 -8.47 2.14
CA ARG A 98 1.34 -7.71 3.13
C ARG A 98 2.75 -7.42 2.63
N ARG A 99 3.45 -8.41 2.06
CA ARG A 99 4.80 -8.21 1.51
C ARG A 99 4.79 -7.18 0.39
N LEU A 100 3.87 -7.31 -0.56
CA LEU A 100 3.71 -6.35 -1.65
C LEU A 100 3.45 -4.93 -1.14
N ARG A 101 2.65 -4.77 -0.07
CA ARG A 101 2.46 -3.47 0.57
C ARG A 101 3.76 -2.94 1.15
N LEU A 102 4.49 -3.74 1.92
CA LEU A 102 5.74 -3.30 2.56
C LEU A 102 6.81 -2.93 1.53
N ASP A 103 6.89 -3.66 0.42
CA ASP A 103 7.78 -3.31 -0.70
C ASP A 103 7.38 -1.95 -1.29
N ALA A 104 6.08 -1.70 -1.46
CA ALA A 104 5.56 -0.43 -1.96
C ALA A 104 5.83 0.79 -1.04
N VAL A 105 6.16 0.57 0.25
CA VAL A 105 6.57 1.65 1.17
C VAL A 105 7.94 2.21 0.80
N LEU A 106 8.83 1.33 0.31
CA LEU A 106 10.20 1.68 -0.05
C LEU A 106 10.35 2.06 -1.52
N THR A 107 9.35 1.75 -2.37
CA THR A 107 9.37 2.16 -3.77
C THR A 107 9.27 3.67 -3.89
N GLY A 108 10.27 4.25 -4.55
CA GLY A 108 10.28 5.58 -5.12
C GLY A 108 11.22 5.59 -6.32
N LEU A 109 11.11 6.59 -7.17
CA LEU A 109 11.96 6.78 -8.33
C LEU A 109 13.42 6.83 -7.88
N PRO A 110 14.31 5.99 -8.46
CA PRO A 110 15.73 6.09 -8.24
C PRO A 110 16.22 7.53 -8.48
N GLY A 111 17.15 8.01 -7.65
CA GLY A 111 17.66 9.39 -7.75
C GLY A 111 18.22 9.74 -9.14
N VAL A 112 18.67 8.74 -9.89
CA VAL A 112 19.10 8.89 -11.29
C VAL A 112 17.96 9.36 -12.21
N LEU A 113 16.73 8.87 -12.02
CA LEU A 113 15.58 9.34 -12.83
C LEU A 113 15.23 10.79 -12.50
N TRP A 114 15.32 11.18 -11.22
CA TRP A 114 15.18 12.59 -10.83
C TRP A 114 16.23 13.48 -11.49
N PHE A 115 17.48 13.02 -11.57
CA PHE A 115 18.53 13.72 -12.31
C PHE A 115 18.17 13.88 -13.80
N VAL A 116 17.72 12.81 -14.46
CA VAL A 116 17.29 12.87 -15.87
C VAL A 116 16.11 13.82 -16.07
N ILE A 117 15.12 13.84 -15.18
CA ILE A 117 13.96 14.74 -15.25
C ILE A 117 14.40 16.21 -15.16
N VAL A 118 15.26 16.54 -14.18
CA VAL A 118 15.74 17.91 -13.98
C VAL A 118 16.61 18.37 -15.15
N ILE A 119 17.53 17.53 -15.62
CA ILE A 119 18.38 17.85 -16.77
C ILE A 119 17.53 17.97 -18.04
N GLY A 120 16.58 17.06 -18.28
CA GLY A 120 15.69 17.10 -19.42
C GLY A 120 14.82 18.35 -19.45
N ALA A 121 14.31 18.77 -18.29
CA ALA A 121 13.61 20.06 -18.14
C ALA A 121 14.52 21.25 -18.50
N LEU A 122 15.75 21.29 -17.98
CA LEU A 122 16.72 22.35 -18.28
C LEU A 122 17.09 22.39 -19.76
N VAL A 123 17.35 21.25 -20.38
CA VAL A 123 17.65 21.16 -21.82
C VAL A 123 16.47 21.62 -22.65
N SER A 124 15.25 21.20 -22.29
CA SER A 124 14.02 21.61 -22.99
C SER A 124 13.81 23.11 -22.91
N LEU A 125 13.94 23.73 -21.73
CA LEU A 125 13.87 25.19 -21.60
C LEU A 125 15.01 25.87 -22.36
N SER A 126 16.24 25.38 -22.25
CA SER A 126 17.41 25.97 -22.92
C SER A 126 17.24 25.98 -24.44
N SER A 127 16.63 24.95 -25.02
CA SER A 127 16.39 24.84 -26.46
C SER A 127 15.52 25.99 -27.00
N THR A 128 14.59 26.51 -26.20
CA THR A 128 13.72 27.63 -26.60
C THR A 128 14.45 28.94 -26.82
N PHE A 129 15.66 29.08 -26.26
CA PHE A 129 16.51 30.25 -26.45
C PHE A 129 17.38 30.16 -27.72
N PHE A 130 17.54 28.97 -28.31
CA PHE A 130 18.31 28.79 -29.55
C PHE A 130 17.52 29.13 -30.82
N PHE A 131 16.18 29.21 -30.73
CA PHE A 131 15.34 29.60 -31.86
C PHE A 131 15.23 31.12 -31.97
N GLN A 132 15.62 31.67 -33.12
CA GLN A 132 15.48 33.09 -33.41
C GLN A 132 14.04 33.35 -33.89
N VAL A 133 13.22 33.93 -33.01
CA VAL A 133 11.81 34.28 -33.30
C VAL A 133 11.73 35.79 -33.54
N GLU A 134 11.12 36.19 -34.65
CA GLU A 134 10.98 37.61 -35.03
C GLU A 134 10.10 38.39 -34.02
N ASP A 135 9.10 37.73 -33.41
CA ASP A 135 8.24 38.33 -32.39
C ASP A 135 8.58 37.81 -30.97
N ALA A 136 9.27 38.65 -30.21
CA ALA A 136 9.66 38.39 -28.82
C ALA A 136 8.47 38.22 -27.85
N ARG A 137 7.24 38.60 -28.23
CA ARG A 137 6.04 38.33 -27.41
C ARG A 137 5.60 36.87 -27.55
N LEU A 138 5.58 36.35 -28.77
CA LEU A 138 5.22 34.95 -29.04
C LEU A 138 6.23 33.99 -28.42
N GLN A 139 7.52 34.30 -28.50
CA GLN A 139 8.56 33.51 -27.83
C GLN A 139 8.36 33.46 -26.30
N ARG A 140 8.05 34.60 -25.65
CA ARG A 140 7.79 34.62 -24.21
C ARG A 140 6.57 33.79 -23.82
N ILE A 141 5.48 33.88 -24.58
CA ILE A 141 4.28 33.06 -24.32
C ILE A 141 4.61 31.58 -24.44
N GLN A 142 5.34 31.18 -25.49
CA GLN A 142 5.76 29.78 -25.67
C GLN A 142 6.60 29.27 -24.50
N VAL A 143 7.60 30.05 -24.05
CA VAL A 143 8.45 29.69 -22.91
C VAL A 143 7.64 29.52 -21.63
N VAL A 144 6.70 30.43 -21.35
CA VAL A 144 5.83 30.35 -20.17
C VAL A 144 4.94 29.11 -20.23
N VAL A 145 4.31 28.83 -21.37
CA VAL A 145 3.45 27.65 -21.54
C VAL A 145 4.25 26.35 -21.38
N LEU A 146 5.46 26.28 -21.97
CA LEU A 146 6.34 25.12 -21.83
C LEU A 146 6.81 24.94 -20.39
N ALA A 147 7.23 26.02 -19.72
CA ALA A 147 7.67 25.98 -18.33
C ALA A 147 6.53 25.55 -17.40
N LEU A 148 5.31 26.05 -17.62
CA LEU A 148 4.12 25.63 -16.88
C LEU A 148 3.84 24.14 -17.09
N PHE A 149 3.88 23.66 -18.33
CA PHE A 149 3.67 22.25 -18.64
C PHE A 149 4.70 21.33 -17.98
N ILE A 150 6.00 21.67 -18.08
CA ILE A 150 7.07 20.93 -17.41
C ILE A 150 6.90 20.98 -15.90
N GLY A 151 6.55 22.14 -15.34
CA GLY A 151 6.27 22.28 -13.91
C GLY A 151 5.13 21.39 -13.44
N LEU A 152 4.04 21.33 -14.21
CA LEU A 152 2.92 20.43 -13.94
C LEU A 152 3.31 18.95 -14.02
N LEU A 153 4.14 18.56 -15.00
CA LEU A 153 4.64 17.19 -15.09
C LEU A 153 5.56 16.83 -13.91
N ILE A 154 6.49 17.71 -13.54
CA ILE A 154 7.37 17.49 -12.37
C ILE A 154 6.54 17.42 -11.09
N PHE A 155 5.55 18.30 -10.92
CA PHE A 155 4.63 18.26 -9.79
C PHE A 155 3.86 16.93 -9.74
N LEU A 156 3.32 16.48 -10.88
CA LEU A 156 2.61 15.21 -10.96
C LEU A 156 3.53 14.02 -10.62
N ILE A 157 4.76 14.01 -11.17
CA ILE A 157 5.75 12.98 -10.86
C ILE A 157 6.04 12.99 -9.36
N PHE A 158 6.32 14.15 -8.78
CA PHE A 158 6.57 14.28 -7.33
C PHE A 158 5.41 13.79 -6.48
N ALA A 159 4.17 14.12 -6.86
CA ALA A 159 2.96 13.72 -6.15
C ALA A 159 2.71 12.20 -6.23
N LEU A 160 3.08 11.55 -7.33
CA LEU A 160 2.88 10.11 -7.54
C LEU A 160 4.09 9.24 -7.16
N ASP A 161 5.28 9.84 -7.03
CA ASP A 161 6.54 9.15 -6.73
C ASP A 161 6.47 8.35 -5.43
N ARG A 162 5.74 8.88 -4.43
CA ARG A 162 5.60 8.23 -3.13
C ARG A 162 4.12 8.06 -2.75
N PRO A 163 3.51 6.93 -3.10
CA PRO A 163 2.06 6.74 -2.98
C PRO A 163 1.53 6.82 -1.55
N PHE A 164 2.39 6.61 -0.54
CA PHE A 164 2.01 6.72 0.88
C PHE A 164 2.28 8.10 1.49
N ARG A 165 3.00 9.01 0.81
CA ARG A 165 3.41 10.30 1.38
C ARG A 165 2.53 11.45 0.89
N GLY A 166 2.39 12.49 1.73
CA GLY A 166 1.65 13.71 1.41
C GLY A 166 0.15 13.65 1.70
N ASP A 167 -0.55 14.74 1.39
CA ASP A 167 -2.02 14.89 1.58
C ASP A 167 -2.83 14.15 0.50
N LEU A 168 -2.22 13.90 -0.67
CA LEU A 168 -2.77 13.07 -1.74
C LEU A 168 -2.34 11.59 -1.63
N GLY A 169 -1.64 11.24 -0.56
CA GLY A 169 -1.21 9.86 -0.31
C GLY A 169 -2.38 8.93 0.00
N LEU A 170 -2.16 7.63 -0.20
CA LEU A 170 -3.16 6.60 0.06
C LEU A 170 -3.55 6.57 1.55
N GLN A 171 -4.87 6.54 1.79
CA GLN A 171 -5.46 6.43 3.10
C GLN A 171 -5.71 4.96 3.49
N PRO A 172 -5.80 4.63 4.79
CA PRO A 172 -6.07 3.27 5.25
C PRO A 172 -7.54 2.85 5.09
N ASP A 173 -8.32 3.55 4.25
CA ASP A 173 -9.78 3.35 4.12
C ASP A 173 -10.19 1.91 3.86
N PRO A 174 -9.50 1.12 3.01
CA PRO A 174 -9.87 -0.29 2.81
C PRO A 174 -9.75 -1.12 4.09
N TYR A 175 -8.78 -0.82 4.95
CA TYR A 175 -8.63 -1.50 6.25
C TYR A 175 -9.72 -1.05 7.23
N GLN A 176 -10.00 0.25 7.29
CA GLN A 176 -11.07 0.80 8.15
C GLN A 176 -12.43 0.22 7.78
N LEU A 177 -12.73 0.10 6.48
CA LEU A 177 -13.96 -0.49 5.98
C LEU A 177 -14.14 -1.93 6.49
N ILE A 178 -13.09 -2.75 6.40
CA ILE A 178 -13.11 -4.14 6.86
C ILE A 178 -13.24 -4.21 8.39
N TYR A 179 -12.51 -3.35 9.11
CA TYR A 179 -12.58 -3.26 10.56
C TYR A 179 -14.00 -2.91 11.04
N ASP A 180 -14.59 -1.86 10.48
CA ASP A 180 -15.93 -1.38 10.82
C ASP A 180 -17.03 -2.39 10.46
N GLN A 181 -16.91 -3.07 9.32
CA GLN A 181 -17.94 -4.01 8.86
C GLN A 181 -17.89 -5.37 9.56
N LEU A 182 -16.68 -5.90 9.83
CA LEU A 182 -16.51 -7.28 10.28
C LEU A 182 -16.04 -7.42 11.73
N MET A 183 -15.29 -6.44 12.26
CA MET A 183 -14.54 -6.61 13.50
C MET A 183 -15.00 -5.70 14.65
N LYS A 184 -15.72 -4.61 14.38
CA LYS A 184 -16.20 -3.67 15.39
C LYS A 184 -17.32 -4.20 16.28
N ARG A 185 -17.94 -5.32 15.90
CA ARG A 185 -19.01 -5.98 16.65
C ARG A 185 -18.47 -6.94 17.71
#